data_AF-A0AAN8E882-F1
#
_entry.id   AF-A0AAN8E882-F1
#
_cell.length_a   1.000
_cell.length_b   1.000
_cell.length_c   1.000
_cell.angle_alpha   90.00
_cell.angle_beta   90.00
_cell.angle_gamma   90.00
#
_symmetry.space_group_name_H-M   'P 1'
#
loop_
_entity.id
_entity.type
_entity.pdbx_description
1 polymer ?
#
loop_
_entity_poly.entity_id
_entity_poly.type
_entity_poly.pdbx_seq_one_letter_code
_entity_poly.pdbx_strand_id
1 'polypeptide(L)'
;MDLTNSKVLDTQLIQSNEVSSSNAMELEGLKRGLQKLNDEGVTIASITTDRHGSVKKYMGEKEPSIEHWFDVWHVAKVIRKKLDGRGIS
;
A
#
# COMPACT_ATOMS: atom_id res chain seq x y z
N MET A 1 3.59 1.55 9.10
CA MET A 1 4.88 1.68 9.81
C MET A 1 5.06 3.13 10.17
N ASP A 2 5.38 3.43 11.42
CA ASP A 2 5.82 4.78 11.78
C ASP A 2 7.27 4.95 11.34
N LEU A 3 7.52 5.89 10.43
CA LEU A 3 8.85 6.17 9.90
C LEU A 3 9.77 6.87 10.92
N THR A 4 9.19 7.52 11.93
CA THR A 4 9.94 8.21 12.97
C THR A 4 10.54 7.21 13.95
N ASN A 5 9.71 6.28 14.43
CA ASN A 5 10.10 5.30 15.43
C ASN A 5 10.45 3.93 14.85
N SER A 6 10.33 3.76 13.53
CA SER A 6 10.52 2.48 12.82
C SER A 6 9.67 1.33 13.39
N LYS A 7 8.45 1.63 13.84
CA LYS A 7 7.55 0.66 14.47
C LYS A 7 6.47 0.18 13.51
N VAL A 8 6.15 -1.10 13.60
CA VAL A 8 4.92 -1.65 13.02
C VAL A 8 3.77 -1.29 13.95
N LEU A 9 2.78 -0.56 13.42
CA LEU A 9 1.62 -0.12 14.20
C LEU A 9 0.48 -1.13 14.14
N ASP A 10 0.35 -1.83 13.00
CA ASP A 10 -0.75 -2.75 12.76
C ASP A 10 -0.32 -3.83 11.75
N THR A 11 -0.95 -5.00 11.83
CA THR A 11 -0.79 -6.11 10.87
C THR A 11 -2.13 -6.78 10.66
N GLN A 12 -2.60 -6.78 9.41
CA GLN A 12 -3.88 -7.37 9.01
C GLN A 12 -3.65 -8.67 8.24
N LEU A 13 -4.42 -9.71 8.57
CA LEU A 13 -4.51 -10.93 7.77
C LEU A 13 -5.85 -10.92 7.04
N ILE A 14 -5.80 -10.94 5.70
CA ILE A 14 -6.99 -11.05 4.84
C ILE A 14 -6.91 -12.39 4.12
N GLN A 15 -8.04 -13.08 4.04
CA GLN A 15 -8.15 -14.35 3.32
C GLN A 15 -9.07 -14.20 2.11
N SER A 16 -8.77 -14.93 1.03
CA SER A 16 -9.53 -14.87 -0.23
C SER A 16 -10.93 -15.46 -0.14
N ASN A 17 -11.27 -16.17 0.94
CA ASN A 17 -12.63 -16.63 1.23
C ASN A 17 -13.50 -15.50 1.84
N GLU A 18 -12.89 -14.47 2.43
CA GLU A 18 -13.58 -13.30 2.97
C GLU A 18 -13.88 -12.25 1.89
N VAL A 19 -13.26 -12.36 0.71
CA VAL A 19 -13.35 -11.36 -0.36
C VAL A 19 -13.47 -12.01 -1.74
N SER A 20 -13.96 -11.27 -2.73
CA SER A 20 -14.30 -11.83 -4.04
C SER A 20 -13.11 -12.15 -4.95
N SER A 21 -11.89 -11.64 -4.67
CA SER A 21 -10.69 -11.88 -5.47
C SER A 21 -9.40 -11.50 -4.73
N SER A 22 -8.24 -11.95 -5.22
CA SER A 22 -6.93 -11.51 -4.71
C SER A 22 -6.74 -10.00 -4.79
N ASN A 23 -7.21 -9.36 -5.86
CA ASN A 23 -7.19 -7.90 -6.00
C ASN A 23 -8.06 -7.21 -4.93
N ALA A 24 -9.18 -7.82 -4.54
CA ALA A 24 -10.02 -7.29 -3.46
C ALA A 24 -9.34 -7.43 -2.09
N MET A 25 -8.46 -8.43 -1.89
CA MET A 25 -7.75 -8.62 -0.62
C MET A 25 -6.86 -7.42 -0.28
N GLU A 26 -6.13 -6.88 -1.25
CA GLU A 26 -5.25 -5.73 -1.04
C GLU A 26 -6.03 -4.49 -0.62
N LEU A 27 -7.14 -4.22 -1.31
CA LEU A 27 -7.99 -3.07 -1.00
C LEU A 27 -8.67 -3.22 0.37
N GLU A 28 -9.17 -4.41 0.69
CA GLU A 28 -9.80 -4.66 1.99
C GLU A 28 -8.79 -4.61 3.14
N GLY A 29 -7.58 -5.12 2.94
CA GLY A 29 -6.49 -4.98 3.91
C GLY A 29 -6.16 -3.52 4.19
N LEU A 30 -6.07 -2.70 3.14
CA LEU A 30 -5.85 -1.27 3.27
C LEU A 30 -6.98 -0.59 4.07
N LYS A 31 -8.24 -0.83 3.73
CA LYS A 31 -9.39 -0.25 4.43
C LYS A 31 -9.40 -0.61 5.91
N ARG A 32 -9.21 -1.89 6.24
CA ARG A 32 -9.18 -2.36 7.64
C ARG A 32 -8.04 -1.70 8.42
N GLY A 33 -6.84 -1.59 7.82
CA GLY A 33 -5.70 -0.92 8.44
C GLY A 33 -5.92 0.57 8.66
N LEU A 34 -6.45 1.29 7.66
CA LEU A 34 -6.77 2.72 7.80
C LEU A 34 -7.82 2.96 8.88
N GLN A 35 -8.89 2.15 8.89
CA GLN A 35 -9.94 2.25 9.90
C GLN A 35 -9.38 1.97 11.30
N LYS A 36 -8.56 0.93 11.45
CA LYS A 36 -7.94 0.58 12.74
C LYS A 36 -7.09 1.73 13.30
N LEU A 37 -6.28 2.36 12.45
CA LEU A 37 -5.47 3.52 12.85
C LEU A 37 -6.33 4.73 13.21
N ASN A 38 -7.38 5.00 12.45
CA ASN A 38 -8.32 6.06 12.76
C ASN A 38 -9.05 5.83 14.09
N ASP A 39 -9.49 4.60 14.37
CA ASP A 39 -10.15 4.22 15.62
C ASP A 39 -9.23 4.38 16.84
N GLU A 40 -7.91 4.24 16.64
CA GLU A 40 -6.89 4.51 17.67
C GLU A 40 -6.50 5.99 17.77
N GLY A 41 -7.13 6.87 16.99
CA GLY A 41 -6.86 8.30 16.97
C GLY A 41 -5.57 8.68 16.25
N VAL A 42 -5.02 7.80 15.42
CA VAL A 42 -3.81 8.05 14.63
C VAL A 42 -4.18 8.82 13.37
N THR A 43 -3.71 10.06 13.25
CA THR A 43 -3.82 10.83 12.00
C THR A 43 -2.73 10.42 11.02
N ILE A 44 -3.14 9.96 9.84
CA ILE A 44 -2.23 9.55 8.77
C ILE A 44 -2.01 10.74 7.84
N ALA A 45 -0.81 11.32 7.84
CA ALA A 45 -0.47 12.41 6.92
C ALA A 45 -0.21 11.89 5.50
N SER A 46 0.49 10.77 5.38
CA SER A 46 0.84 10.17 4.09
C SER A 46 0.92 8.64 4.17
N ILE A 47 0.73 8.00 3.03
CA ILE A 47 0.87 6.55 2.88
C ILE A 47 1.59 6.22 1.58
N THR A 48 2.46 5.21 1.62
CA THR A 48 3.11 4.66 0.43
C THR A 48 2.58 3.26 0.17
N THR A 49 2.06 3.00 -1.03
CA THR A 49 1.55 1.68 -1.43
C THR A 49 2.15 1.23 -2.75
N ASP A 50 1.97 -0.04 -3.09
CA ASP A 50 2.20 -0.52 -4.45
C ASP A 50 1.23 0.10 -5.44
N ARG A 51 1.59 0.01 -6.73
CA ARG A 51 0.80 0.57 -7.82
C ARG A 51 -0.38 -0.34 -8.19
N HIS A 52 -1.29 -0.55 -7.24
CA HIS A 52 -2.54 -1.27 -7.47
C HIS A 52 -3.67 -0.31 -7.86
N GLY A 53 -4.38 -0.64 -8.94
CA GLY A 53 -5.39 0.25 -9.52
C GLY A 53 -6.57 0.53 -8.58
N SER A 54 -6.97 -0.47 -7.79
CA SER A 54 -8.11 -0.35 -6.87
C SER A 54 -7.77 0.51 -5.65
N VAL A 55 -6.57 0.33 -5.09
CA VAL A 55 -6.03 1.16 -4.00
C VAL A 55 -5.91 2.62 -4.44
N LYS A 56 -5.30 2.89 -5.60
CA LYS A 56 -5.18 4.26 -6.13
C LYS A 56 -6.55 4.94 -6.24
N LYS A 57 -7.54 4.23 -6.79
CA LYS A 57 -8.90 4.76 -6.92
C LYS A 57 -9.51 5.05 -5.56
N TYR A 58 -9.41 4.11 -4.62
CA TYR A 58 -9.94 4.28 -3.27
C TYR A 58 -9.31 5.49 -2.56
N MET A 59 -7.97 5.61 -2.57
CA MET A 59 -7.29 6.73 -1.93
C MET A 59 -7.74 8.08 -2.52
N GLY A 60 -7.83 8.17 -3.84
CA GLY A 60 -8.27 9.42 -4.50
C GLY A 60 -9.74 9.79 -4.26
N GLU A 61 -10.63 8.80 -4.12
CA GLU A 61 -12.07 9.04 -3.99
C GLU A 61 -12.55 9.11 -2.52
N LYS A 62 -11.92 8.37 -1.62
CA LYS A 62 -12.39 8.17 -0.24
C LYS A 62 -11.48 8.79 0.81
N GLU A 63 -10.18 8.91 0.53
CA GLU A 63 -9.19 9.43 1.47
C GLU A 63 -8.38 10.60 0.88
N PRO A 64 -9.01 11.64 0.29
CA PRO A 64 -8.30 12.69 -0.45
C PRO A 64 -7.41 13.59 0.43
N SER A 65 -7.59 13.55 1.76
CA SER A 65 -6.78 14.28 2.73
C SER A 65 -5.44 13.59 3.03
N ILE A 66 -5.29 12.31 2.70
CA ILE A 66 -4.06 11.55 2.93
C ILE A 66 -3.19 11.65 1.67
N GLU A 67 -1.94 12.11 1.82
CA GLU A 67 -0.99 12.14 0.70
C GLU A 67 -0.61 10.71 0.29
N HIS A 68 -0.98 10.32 -0.94
CA HIS A 68 -0.73 8.98 -1.45
C HIS A 68 0.50 8.92 -2.36
N TRP A 69 1.51 8.16 -1.94
CA TRP A 69 2.74 7.89 -2.67
C TRP A 69 2.79 6.45 -3.19
N PHE A 70 3.56 6.24 -4.25
CA PHE A 70 3.85 4.89 -4.77
C PHE A 70 5.24 4.44 -4.34
N ASP A 71 5.36 3.16 -4.01
CA ASP A 71 6.66 2.56 -3.75
C ASP A 71 7.54 2.54 -5.02
N VAL A 72 8.59 3.36 -5.00
CA VAL A 72 9.55 3.50 -6.10
C VAL A 72 10.47 2.27 -6.20
N TRP A 73 10.63 1.49 -5.13
CA TRP A 73 11.47 0.30 -5.14
C TRP A 73 11.01 -0.71 -6.20
N HIS A 74 9.69 -0.90 -6.34
CA HIS A 74 9.12 -1.75 -7.39
C HIS A 74 9.54 -1.30 -8.79
N VAL A 75 9.60 0.02 -9.04
CA VAL A 75 10.06 0.59 -10.32
C VAL A 75 11.54 0.31 -10.53
N ALA A 76 12.37 0.61 -9.52
CA ALA A 76 13.82 0.36 -9.59
C ALA A 76 14.14 -1.11 -9.86
N LYS A 77 13.41 -2.03 -9.21
CA LYS A 77 13.54 -3.48 -9.41
C LYS A 77 13.20 -3.91 -10.84
N VAL A 78 12.15 -3.36 -11.43
CA VAL A 78 11.76 -3.64 -12.82
C VAL A 78 12.82 -3.12 -13.80
N ILE A 79 13.36 -1.92 -13.55
CA ILE A 79 14.43 -1.35 -14.39
C ILE A 79 15.67 -2.23 -14.33
N ARG A 80 16.13 -2.60 -13.13
CA ARG A 80 17.29 -3.49 -12.96
C ARG A 80 17.14 -4.79 -13.72
N LYS A 81 15.99 -5.47 -13.58
CA LYS A 81 15.69 -6.70 -14.33
C LYS A 81 15.80 -6.53 -15.85
N LYS A 82 15.39 -5.38 -16.39
CA LYS A 82 15.46 -5.10 -17.82
C LYS A 82 16.89 -4.81 -18.30
N LEU A 83 17.72 -4.21 -17.44
CA LEU A 83 19.13 -3.94 -17.74
C LEU A 83 19.94 -5.23 -17.73
N ASP A 84 19.76 -6.06 -16.69
CA ASP A 84 20.39 -7.38 -16.57
C ASP A 84 20.02 -8.28 -17.76
N GLY A 85 18.73 -8.32 -18.12
CA GLY A 85 18.25 -9.10 -19.27
C GLY A 85 18.73 -8.59 -20.64
N ARG A 86 19.34 -7.40 -20.70
CA ARG A 86 19.94 -6.82 -21.91
C ARG A 86 21.47 -6.85 -21.88
N GLY A 87 22.08 -7.42 -20.84
CA GLY A 87 23.54 -7.47 -20.68
C GLY A 87 24.19 -6.09 -20.47
N ILE A 88 23.41 -5.10 -19.99
CA ILE A 88 23.89 -3.77 -19.64
C ILE A 88 23.98 -3.74 -18.11
N SER A 89 25.04 -4.33 -17.54
CA SER A 89 25.34 -4.27 -16.10
C SER A 89 26.72 -3.69 -15.86
#